data_AF-A0A959JST7-F1
#
_entry.id   AF-A0A959JST7-F1
#
_cell.length_a   1.000
_cell.length_b   1.000
_cell.length_c   1.000
_cell.angle_alpha   90.00
_cell.angle_beta   90.00
_cell.angle_gamma   90.00
#
_symmetry.space_group_name_H-M   'P 1'
#
loop_
_entity.id
_entity.type
_entity.pdbx_description
1 polymer ?
#
loop_
_entity_poly.entity_id
_entity_poly.type
_entity_poly.pdbx_seq_one_letter_code
_entity_poly.pdbx_strand_id
1 'polypeptide(L)'
;MKVYGLETSPYTWPYAHITFDTLKEAKTITDLYSRFQSKWVATYHSVKMTCTCGGNIQTAFSKDEVLTSEQLQILTNVTEACNIQFTIEYTPRNNLKENPRKEMVIDLSLIPIFEASYSGGYSELYKWLKSQGLKTDFPYSKVHFTISPTGNVSNLTVIELSGDPLFEKELPSALAKTKWTPAREGSGI
;
A
#
# COMPACT_ATOMS: atom_id res chain seq x y z
N MET A 1 17.22 -13.15 7.66
CA MET A 1 16.17 -12.82 8.64
C MET A 1 14.92 -12.50 7.82
N LYS A 2 13.90 -13.36 7.83
CA LYS A 2 12.67 -13.14 7.06
C LYS A 2 11.76 -12.23 7.90
N VAL A 3 11.51 -11.02 7.41
CA VAL A 3 10.56 -10.10 8.03
C VAL A 3 9.21 -10.37 7.39
N TYR A 4 8.30 -10.95 8.15
CA TYR A 4 6.89 -11.09 7.78
C TYR A 4 6.14 -9.96 8.51
N GLY A 5 5.66 -8.96 7.77
CA GLY A 5 4.89 -7.85 8.33
C GLY A 5 5.32 -6.49 7.80
N LEU A 6 4.39 -5.54 7.89
CA LEU A 6 4.55 -4.15 7.48
C LEU A 6 5.16 -3.34 8.64
N GLU A 7 6.29 -2.65 8.41
CA GLU A 7 6.68 -1.50 9.25
C GLU A 7 5.84 -0.25 8.89
N THR A 8 5.10 -0.30 7.79
CA THR A 8 4.15 0.75 7.38
C THR A 8 2.87 0.66 8.23
N SER A 9 2.49 1.74 8.92
CA SER A 9 1.22 1.80 9.68
C SER A 9 0.00 1.77 8.75
N PRO A 10 -0.74 0.64 8.62
CA PRO A 10 -1.66 0.42 7.51
C PRO A 10 -3.12 0.83 7.81
N TYR A 11 -3.34 1.81 8.69
CA TYR A 11 -4.71 2.26 9.01
C TYR A 11 -5.26 3.20 7.92
N THR A 12 -5.53 2.67 6.74
CA THR A 12 -6.34 3.35 5.73
C THR A 12 -7.31 2.36 5.08
N TRP A 13 -8.53 2.28 5.64
CA TRP A 13 -9.70 1.85 4.88
C TRP A 13 -9.75 2.65 3.56
N PRO A 14 -10.11 2.05 2.40
CA PRO A 14 -10.68 0.70 2.22
C PRO A 14 -9.71 -0.38 1.72
N TYR A 15 -8.40 -0.14 1.65
CA TYR A 15 -7.48 -1.04 0.95
C TYR A 15 -6.77 -2.06 1.86
N ALA A 16 -6.65 -3.30 1.38
CA ALA A 16 -5.78 -4.29 1.98
C ALA A 16 -4.37 -4.15 1.40
N HIS A 17 -3.45 -3.68 2.24
CA HIS A 17 -2.05 -3.53 1.86
C HIS A 17 -1.36 -4.89 1.73
N ILE A 18 -0.64 -5.07 0.63
CA ILE A 18 0.12 -6.28 0.34
C ILE A 18 1.48 -5.92 -0.23
N THR A 19 2.50 -6.70 0.10
CA THR A 19 3.87 -6.56 -0.42
C THR A 19 4.08 -7.43 -1.65
N PHE A 20 5.05 -7.12 -2.52
CA PHE A 20 5.37 -7.97 -3.67
C PHE A 20 5.74 -9.41 -3.28
N ASP A 21 6.48 -9.60 -2.19
CA ASP A 21 6.89 -10.94 -1.74
C ASP A 21 5.68 -11.79 -1.36
N THR A 22 4.76 -11.23 -0.55
CA THR A 22 3.48 -11.87 -0.23
C THR A 22 2.68 -12.18 -1.50
N LEU A 23 2.63 -11.26 -2.47
CA LEU A 23 1.91 -11.46 -3.72
C LEU A 23 2.47 -12.64 -4.55
N LYS A 24 3.81 -12.78 -4.58
CA LYS A 24 4.50 -13.86 -5.31
C LYS A 24 4.36 -15.23 -4.65
N GLU A 25 4.29 -15.27 -3.32
CA GLU A 25 4.19 -16.52 -2.56
C GLU A 25 2.73 -16.98 -2.33
N ALA A 26 1.76 -16.10 -2.55
CA ALA A 26 0.35 -16.36 -2.31
C ALA A 26 -0.18 -17.53 -3.16
N LYS A 27 -0.99 -18.37 -2.52
CA LYS A 27 -1.68 -19.50 -3.16
C LYS A 27 -3.18 -19.39 -3.04
N THR A 28 -3.66 -18.62 -2.08
CA THR A 28 -5.08 -18.47 -1.77
C THR A 28 -5.45 -17.01 -1.52
N ILE A 29 -6.74 -16.69 -1.59
CA ILE A 29 -7.25 -15.36 -1.24
C ILE A 29 -6.91 -14.99 0.22
N THR A 30 -6.87 -15.96 1.14
CA THR A 30 -6.52 -15.71 2.55
C THR A 30 -5.05 -15.29 2.71
N ASP A 31 -4.15 -15.78 1.84
CA ASP A 31 -2.75 -15.33 1.84
C ASP A 31 -2.64 -13.85 1.45
N LEU A 32 -3.55 -13.37 0.59
CA LEU A 32 -3.62 -11.98 0.15
C LEU A 32 -4.38 -11.08 1.13
N TYR A 33 -5.41 -11.61 1.77
CA TYR A 33 -6.27 -10.87 2.68
C TYR A 33 -6.70 -11.73 3.87
N SER A 34 -5.97 -11.58 4.99
CA SER A 34 -6.15 -12.41 6.19
C SER A 34 -7.53 -12.31 6.86
N ARG A 35 -8.29 -11.24 6.58
CA ARG A 35 -9.67 -11.09 7.08
C ARG A 35 -10.68 -11.93 6.28
N PHE A 36 -10.32 -12.38 5.07
CA PHE A 36 -11.11 -13.36 4.36
C PHE A 36 -10.96 -14.73 5.02
N GLN A 37 -12.08 -15.32 5.45
CA GLN A 37 -12.10 -16.63 6.06
C GLN A 37 -12.88 -17.60 5.18
N SER A 38 -12.20 -18.54 4.52
CA SER A 38 -12.82 -19.57 3.68
C SER A 38 -13.87 -20.39 4.43
N LYS A 39 -13.72 -20.56 5.75
CA LYS A 39 -14.72 -21.22 6.62
C LYS A 39 -16.10 -20.54 6.64
N TRP A 40 -16.19 -19.26 6.25
CA TRP A 40 -17.48 -18.55 6.09
C TRP A 40 -18.21 -18.96 4.83
N VAL A 41 -17.56 -19.66 3.91
CA VAL A 41 -18.12 -20.04 2.62
C VAL A 41 -18.62 -21.48 2.67
N ALA A 42 -19.90 -21.68 2.37
CA ALA A 42 -20.45 -23.02 2.11
C ALA A 42 -20.23 -23.43 0.65
N THR A 43 -20.39 -22.49 -0.28
CA THR A 43 -20.26 -22.72 -1.71
C THR A 43 -19.78 -21.47 -2.41
N TYR A 44 -18.75 -21.60 -3.25
CA TYR A 44 -18.30 -20.56 -4.15
C TYR A 44 -19.13 -20.60 -5.44
N HIS A 45 -19.60 -19.45 -5.90
CA HIS A 45 -20.28 -19.31 -7.20
C HIS A 45 -19.36 -18.68 -8.24
N SER A 46 -18.57 -17.68 -7.82
CA SER A 46 -17.59 -17.01 -8.68
C SER A 46 -16.50 -16.41 -7.81
N VAL A 47 -15.25 -16.56 -8.25
CA VAL A 47 -14.12 -15.78 -7.73
C VAL A 47 -13.46 -15.15 -8.95
N LYS A 48 -13.66 -13.84 -9.09
CA LYS A 48 -13.12 -13.04 -10.19
C LYS A 48 -12.02 -12.14 -9.66
N MET A 49 -10.86 -12.16 -10.30
CA MET A 49 -9.80 -11.19 -10.08
C MET A 49 -9.74 -10.25 -11.29
N THR A 50 -9.75 -8.95 -11.03
CA THR A 50 -9.53 -7.90 -12.02
C THR A 50 -8.27 -7.14 -11.65
N CYS A 51 -7.34 -6.99 -12.59
CA CYS A 51 -6.15 -6.16 -12.44
C CYS A 51 -6.17 -5.04 -13.48
N THR A 52 -6.06 -3.79 -13.02
CA THR A 52 -6.01 -2.61 -13.88
C THR A 52 -4.66 -1.92 -13.73
N CYS A 53 -3.86 -1.90 -14.80
CA CYS A 53 -2.53 -1.28 -14.84
C CYS A 53 -2.46 -0.29 -16.00
N GLY A 54 -2.33 1.02 -15.72
CA GLY A 54 -2.20 2.03 -16.77
C GLY A 54 -3.34 2.04 -17.80
N GLY A 55 -4.57 1.69 -17.37
CA GLY A 55 -5.76 1.58 -18.23
C GLY A 55 -5.97 0.21 -18.89
N ASN A 56 -4.99 -0.70 -18.84
CA ASN A 56 -5.15 -2.07 -19.31
C ASN A 56 -5.82 -2.94 -18.24
N ILE A 57 -6.91 -3.59 -18.59
CA ILE A 57 -7.69 -4.45 -17.69
C ILE A 57 -7.44 -5.92 -18.05
N GLN A 58 -6.99 -6.69 -17.07
CA GLN A 58 -6.87 -8.14 -17.15
C GLN A 58 -7.84 -8.78 -16.15
N THR A 59 -8.49 -9.88 -16.52
CA THR A 59 -9.46 -10.56 -15.66
C THR A 59 -9.21 -12.06 -15.69
N ALA A 60 -9.24 -12.71 -14.55
CA ALA A 60 -9.12 -14.16 -14.44
C ALA A 60 -10.03 -14.71 -13.33
N PHE A 61 -10.44 -15.96 -13.48
CA PHE A 61 -11.40 -16.60 -12.58
C PHE A 61 -10.81 -17.83 -11.89
N SER A 62 -11.30 -18.12 -10.70
CA SER A 62 -11.09 -19.38 -10.00
C SER A 62 -12.44 -19.97 -9.56
N LYS A 63 -12.44 -21.27 -9.25
CA LYS A 63 -13.65 -21.98 -8.79
C LYS A 63 -13.86 -21.87 -7.28
N ASP A 64 -12.83 -21.48 -6.56
CA ASP A 64 -12.73 -21.44 -5.11
C ASP A 64 -11.67 -20.42 -4.67
N GLU A 65 -11.29 -20.43 -3.40
CA GLU A 65 -10.30 -19.52 -2.84
C GLU A 65 -8.86 -19.74 -3.32
N VAL A 66 -8.56 -20.80 -4.06
CA VAL A 66 -7.21 -21.10 -4.56
C VAL A 66 -6.95 -20.31 -5.82
N LEU A 67 -5.82 -19.59 -5.86
CA LEU A 67 -5.41 -18.79 -6.99
C LEU A 67 -5.01 -19.68 -8.17
N THR A 68 -5.57 -19.41 -9.35
CA THR A 68 -5.22 -20.14 -10.58
C THR A 68 -3.88 -19.68 -11.13
N SER A 69 -3.26 -20.51 -11.98
CA SER A 69 -2.03 -20.13 -12.68
C SER A 69 -2.20 -18.85 -13.51
N GLU A 70 -3.38 -18.62 -14.08
CA GLU A 70 -3.70 -17.40 -14.83
C GLU A 70 -3.75 -16.18 -13.90
N GLN A 71 -4.40 -16.27 -12.74
CA GLN A 71 -4.40 -15.21 -11.74
C GLN A 71 -2.96 -14.92 -11.27
N LEU A 72 -2.19 -15.94 -10.94
CA LEU A 72 -0.78 -15.78 -10.53
C LEU A 72 0.07 -15.11 -11.63
N GLN A 73 -0.13 -15.48 -12.89
CA GLN A 73 0.58 -14.86 -14.02
C GLN A 73 0.22 -13.39 -14.22
N ILE A 74 -1.03 -12.99 -13.99
CA ILE A 74 -1.39 -11.56 -14.00
C ILE A 74 -0.65 -10.85 -12.85
N LEU A 75 -0.63 -11.45 -11.66
CA LEU A 75 -0.01 -10.88 -10.47
C LEU A 75 1.52 -10.71 -10.60
N THR A 76 2.23 -11.51 -11.42
CA THR A 76 3.67 -11.34 -11.62
C THR A 76 4.07 -10.03 -12.31
N ASN A 77 3.14 -9.38 -13.03
CA ASN A 77 3.41 -8.18 -13.82
C ASN A 77 2.85 -6.89 -13.17
N VAL A 78 2.32 -6.99 -11.96
CA VAL A 78 1.72 -5.87 -11.23
C VAL A 78 2.81 -4.92 -10.78
N THR A 79 2.51 -3.63 -10.79
CA THR A 79 3.33 -2.56 -10.18
C THR A 79 2.51 -1.82 -9.13
N GLU A 80 3.15 -0.95 -8.34
CA GLU A 80 2.46 -0.12 -7.33
C GLU A 80 1.33 0.76 -7.92
N ALA A 81 1.40 1.06 -9.22
CA ALA A 81 0.38 1.86 -9.93
C ALA A 81 -0.84 1.03 -10.37
N CYS A 82 -0.82 -0.29 -10.17
CA CYS A 82 -1.92 -1.17 -10.54
C CYS A 82 -2.95 -1.30 -9.41
N ASN A 83 -4.22 -1.40 -9.78
CA ASN A 83 -5.29 -1.78 -8.88
C ASN A 83 -5.63 -3.26 -9.08
N ILE A 84 -5.63 -4.05 -8.00
CA ILE A 84 -6.07 -5.43 -8.00
C ILE A 84 -7.34 -5.54 -7.17
N GLN A 85 -8.40 -6.10 -7.76
CA GLN A 85 -9.67 -6.32 -7.11
C GLN A 85 -10.09 -7.79 -7.22
N PHE A 86 -10.55 -8.37 -6.11
CA PHE A 86 -11.26 -9.64 -6.11
C PHE A 86 -12.75 -9.41 -5.85
N THR A 87 -13.60 -10.01 -6.69
CA THR A 87 -15.04 -10.12 -6.46
C THR A 87 -15.39 -11.58 -6.22
N ILE A 88 -15.89 -11.88 -5.02
CA ILE A 88 -16.21 -13.23 -4.57
C ILE A 88 -17.71 -13.33 -4.36
N GLU A 89 -18.37 -14.12 -5.20
CA GLU A 89 -19.77 -14.49 -5.02
C GLU A 89 -19.84 -15.86 -4.33
N TYR A 90 -20.55 -15.94 -3.20
CA TYR A 90 -20.60 -17.15 -2.39
C TYR A 90 -21.91 -17.29 -1.63
N THR A 91 -22.25 -18.51 -1.24
CA THR A 91 -23.28 -18.78 -0.23
C THR A 91 -22.60 -18.96 1.13
N PRO A 92 -23.00 -18.22 2.17
CA PRO A 92 -22.39 -18.34 3.48
C PRO A 92 -22.64 -19.70 4.14
N ARG A 93 -21.73 -20.13 5.01
CA ARG A 93 -21.91 -21.28 5.90
C ARG A 93 -22.62 -20.84 7.18
N ASN A 94 -23.94 -21.02 7.24
CA ASN A 94 -24.77 -20.77 8.41
C ASN A 94 -25.97 -21.74 8.47
N ASN A 95 -26.78 -21.64 9.51
CA ASN A 95 -27.98 -22.45 9.75
C ASN A 95 -29.29 -21.65 9.57
N LEU A 96 -29.25 -20.52 8.86
CA LEU A 96 -30.43 -19.69 8.64
C LEU A 96 -31.37 -20.33 7.62
N LYS A 97 -32.68 -20.17 7.83
CA LYS A 97 -33.72 -20.67 6.91
C LYS A 97 -33.57 -20.07 5.51
N GLU A 98 -33.19 -18.79 5.44
CA GLU A 98 -32.85 -18.10 4.21
C GLU A 98 -31.34 -17.86 4.19
N ASN A 99 -30.67 -18.38 3.18
CA ASN A 99 -29.22 -18.27 3.03
C ASN A 99 -28.86 -17.79 1.62
N PRO A 100 -29.18 -16.52 1.29
CA PRO A 100 -28.99 -15.99 -0.05
C PRO A 100 -27.49 -15.87 -0.38
N ARG A 101 -27.20 -15.82 -1.69
CA ARG A 101 -25.86 -15.50 -2.18
C ARG A 101 -25.42 -14.13 -1.67
N LYS A 102 -24.12 -14.00 -1.42
CA LYS A 102 -23.43 -12.79 -1.00
C LYS A 102 -22.30 -12.50 -1.96
N GLU A 103 -21.96 -11.22 -2.05
CA GLU A 103 -20.79 -10.74 -2.77
C GLU A 103 -19.82 -10.12 -1.74
N MET A 104 -18.53 -10.37 -1.92
CA MET A 104 -17.46 -9.69 -1.21
C MET A 104 -16.49 -9.10 -2.24
N VAL A 105 -16.19 -7.82 -2.08
CA VAL A 105 -15.17 -7.13 -2.87
C VAL A 105 -13.95 -6.88 -1.99
N ILE A 106 -12.77 -7.21 -2.50
CA ILE A 106 -11.48 -6.98 -1.84
C ILE A 106 -10.63 -6.19 -2.80
N ASP A 107 -10.26 -4.97 -2.41
CA ASP A 107 -9.30 -4.15 -3.14
C ASP A 107 -7.92 -4.25 -2.47
N LEU A 108 -6.94 -4.70 -3.24
CA LEU A 108 -5.55 -4.81 -2.79
C LEU A 108 -4.76 -3.59 -3.28
N SER A 109 -3.92 -3.05 -2.40
CA SER A 109 -2.93 -2.03 -2.75
C SER A 109 -1.54 -2.57 -2.49
N LEU A 110 -0.73 -2.60 -3.55
CA LEU A 110 0.65 -3.03 -3.47
C LEU A 110 1.48 -1.94 -2.81
N ILE A 111 2.24 -2.31 -1.78
CA ILE A 111 3.12 -1.40 -1.05
C ILE A 111 4.51 -2.02 -0.85
N PRO A 112 5.55 -1.19 -0.76
CA PRO A 112 6.90 -1.66 -0.51
C PRO A 112 7.08 -2.20 0.91
N ILE A 113 8.00 -3.16 1.06
CA ILE A 113 8.36 -3.72 2.36
C ILE A 113 9.02 -2.67 3.26
N PHE A 114 9.88 -1.83 2.68
CA PHE A 114 10.59 -0.79 3.40
C PHE A 114 10.13 0.59 2.94
N GLU A 115 9.75 1.44 3.88
CA GLU A 115 9.40 2.83 3.60
C GLU A 115 10.62 3.66 3.16
N ALA A 116 10.33 4.74 2.44
CA ALA A 116 11.34 5.75 2.16
C ALA A 116 11.80 6.40 3.48
N SER A 117 13.11 6.59 3.63
CA SER A 117 13.69 7.11 4.86
C SER A 117 14.77 8.13 4.58
N TYR A 118 14.86 9.16 5.43
CA TYR A 118 15.97 10.10 5.37
C TYR A 118 17.23 9.43 5.94
N SER A 119 18.36 9.56 5.26
CA SER A 119 19.62 8.97 5.70
C SER A 119 20.03 9.54 7.07
N GLY A 120 20.13 8.67 8.08
CA GLY A 120 20.38 9.07 9.48
C GLY A 120 19.11 9.28 10.32
N GLY A 121 17.93 9.05 9.72
CA GLY A 121 16.64 9.09 10.42
C GLY A 121 16.19 10.49 10.82
N TYR A 122 15.20 10.55 11.69
CA TYR A 122 14.54 11.80 12.09
C TYR A 122 15.51 12.81 12.74
N SER A 123 16.45 12.34 13.57
CA SER A 123 17.39 13.24 14.27
C SER A 123 18.29 14.01 13.29
N GLU A 124 18.80 13.34 12.26
CA GLU A 124 19.64 13.99 11.24
C GLU A 124 18.81 14.89 10.33
N LEU A 125 17.58 14.49 9.98
CA LEU A 125 16.67 15.37 9.23
C LEU A 125 16.40 16.67 10.01
N TYR A 126 16.16 16.55 11.31
CA TYR A 126 15.92 17.70 12.19
C TYR A 126 17.14 18.63 12.26
N LYS A 127 18.36 18.07 12.40
CA LYS A 127 19.61 18.86 12.36
C LYS A 127 19.80 19.57 11.03
N TRP A 128 19.51 18.88 9.92
CA TRP A 128 19.57 19.46 8.58
C TRP A 128 18.61 20.63 8.42
N LEU A 129 17.36 20.48 8.84
CA LEU A 129 16.37 21.56 8.78
C LEU A 129 16.82 22.77 9.60
N LYS A 130 17.34 22.57 10.82
CA LYS A 130 17.95 23.65 11.62
C LYS A 130 19.11 24.34 10.91
N SER A 131 19.97 23.57 10.23
CA SER A 131 21.11 24.15 9.50
C SER A 131 20.69 24.97 8.27
N GLN A 132 19.46 24.79 7.77
CA GLN A 132 18.87 25.63 6.73
C GLN A 132 18.26 26.94 7.29
N GLY A 133 18.36 27.20 8.59
CA GLY A 133 17.81 28.40 9.22
C GLY A 133 16.36 28.25 9.71
N LEU A 134 15.75 27.07 9.54
CA LEU A 134 14.41 26.80 10.02
C LEU A 134 14.43 26.70 11.55
N LYS A 135 13.69 27.60 12.20
CA LYS A 135 13.31 27.43 13.60
C LYS A 135 12.43 26.18 13.70
N THR A 136 12.57 25.42 14.78
CA THR A 136 11.89 24.13 14.95
C THR A 136 10.98 24.09 16.16
N ASP A 137 10.84 25.22 16.85
CA ASP A 137 10.17 25.33 18.15
C ASP A 137 8.71 25.79 17.97
N PHE A 138 8.12 25.46 16.81
CA PHE A 138 6.80 25.93 16.39
C PHE A 138 5.68 24.96 16.77
N PRO A 139 4.42 25.44 16.82
CA PRO A 139 3.28 24.57 16.67
C PRO A 139 3.43 23.76 15.37
N TYR A 140 3.14 22.47 15.48
CA TYR A 140 3.34 21.45 14.45
C TYR A 140 2.88 21.93 13.05
N SER A 141 3.73 21.74 12.04
CA SER A 141 3.35 21.84 10.63
C SER A 141 3.17 20.44 10.05
N LYS A 142 2.23 20.29 9.13
CA LYS A 142 2.05 19.03 8.39
C LYS A 142 2.34 19.27 6.92
N VAL A 143 3.27 18.51 6.37
CA VAL A 143 3.58 18.51 4.94
C VAL A 143 3.37 17.13 4.34
N HIS A 144 3.00 17.11 3.06
CA HIS A 144 2.95 15.93 2.22
C HIS A 144 3.98 16.09 1.11
N PHE A 145 4.70 15.04 0.78
CA PHE A 145 5.57 15.02 -0.40
C PHE A 145 5.78 13.57 -0.87
N THR A 146 6.26 13.42 -2.10
CA THR A 146 6.61 12.14 -2.71
C THR A 146 8.12 11.99 -2.74
N ILE A 147 8.62 10.78 -2.44
CA ILE A 147 10.01 10.41 -2.68
C ILE A 147 10.08 9.59 -3.97
N SER A 148 10.91 10.03 -4.92
CA SER A 148 11.12 9.31 -6.18
C SER A 148 11.98 8.05 -5.98
N PRO A 149 12.02 7.12 -6.95
CA PRO A 149 12.93 5.98 -6.95
C PRO A 149 14.43 6.35 -6.90
N THR A 150 14.78 7.61 -7.16
CA THR A 150 16.15 8.15 -7.06
C THR A 150 16.40 8.94 -5.77
N GLY A 151 15.45 8.95 -4.84
CA GLY A 151 15.58 9.59 -3.53
C GLY A 151 15.33 11.09 -3.53
N ASN A 152 14.70 11.64 -4.58
CA ASN A 152 14.39 13.06 -4.68
C ASN A 152 12.99 13.36 -4.16
N VAL A 153 12.82 14.52 -3.54
CA VAL A 153 11.51 15.02 -3.09
C VAL A 153 10.77 15.68 -4.25
N SER A 154 9.48 15.38 -4.41
CA SER A 154 8.55 16.04 -5.35
C SER A 154 7.15 16.19 -4.75
N ASN A 155 6.24 16.87 -5.45
CA ASN A 155 4.83 17.06 -5.05
C ASN A 155 4.63 17.58 -3.61
N LEU A 156 5.53 18.46 -3.17
CA LEU A 156 5.48 18.98 -1.82
C LEU A 156 4.30 19.92 -1.63
N THR A 157 3.43 19.59 -0.67
CA THR A 157 2.23 20.34 -0.33
C THR A 157 2.19 20.55 1.18
N VAL A 158 1.90 21.78 1.62
CA VAL A 158 1.67 22.07 3.03
C VAL A 158 0.19 21.77 3.35
N ILE A 159 -0.04 20.85 4.27
CA ILE A 159 -1.39 20.40 4.68
C ILE A 159 -1.89 21.25 5.86
N GLU A 160 -1.00 21.53 6.82
CA GLU A 160 -1.32 22.29 8.01
C GLU A 160 -0.20 23.29 8.29
N LEU A 161 -0.62 24.52 8.53
CA LEU A 161 0.24 25.69 8.70
C LEU A 161 0.61 25.84 10.17
N SER A 162 1.90 25.98 10.45
CA SER A 162 2.37 26.41 11.78
C SER A 162 1.92 27.82 12.15
N GLY A 163 1.54 28.65 11.18
CA GLY A 163 1.28 30.07 11.39
C GLY A 163 2.55 30.93 11.40
N ASP A 164 3.71 30.37 11.04
CA ASP A 164 4.93 31.11 10.71
C ASP A 164 5.12 31.13 9.17
N PRO A 165 4.86 32.28 8.51
CA PRO A 165 4.98 32.41 7.06
C PRO A 165 6.41 32.19 6.53
N LEU A 166 7.43 32.44 7.34
CA LEU A 166 8.82 32.25 6.95
C LEU A 166 9.16 30.76 6.92
N PHE A 167 8.75 30.02 7.96
CA PHE A 167 8.90 28.57 8.03
C PHE A 167 8.20 27.87 6.85
N GLU A 168 6.96 28.27 6.57
CA GLU A 168 6.15 27.69 5.47
C GLU A 168 6.75 27.97 4.10
N LYS A 169 7.39 29.14 3.91
CA LYS A 169 8.09 29.50 2.68
C LYS A 169 9.39 28.73 2.49
N GLU A 170 10.14 28.50 3.56
CA GLU A 170 11.51 27.94 3.50
C GLU A 170 11.53 26.41 3.56
N LEU A 171 10.59 25.79 4.28
CA LEU A 171 10.51 24.34 4.45
C LEU A 171 10.49 23.57 3.11
N PRO A 172 9.68 23.96 2.10
CA PRO A 172 9.70 23.30 0.80
C PRO A 172 11.08 23.28 0.14
N SER A 173 11.79 24.42 0.21
CA SER A 173 13.12 24.58 -0.39
C SER A 173 14.18 23.78 0.37
N ALA A 174 14.05 23.67 1.69
CA ALA A 174 14.93 22.86 2.53
C ALA A 174 14.75 21.36 2.26
N LEU A 175 13.50 20.89 2.15
CA LEU A 175 13.18 19.50 1.84
C LEU A 175 13.56 19.12 0.41
N ALA A 176 13.38 20.01 -0.58
CA ALA A 176 13.79 19.74 -1.97
C ALA A 176 15.29 19.45 -2.14
N LYS A 177 16.13 19.90 -1.21
CA LYS A 177 17.59 19.66 -1.20
C LYS A 177 18.00 18.35 -0.52
N THR A 178 17.06 17.68 0.14
CA THR A 178 17.35 16.42 0.85
C THR A 178 17.53 15.26 -0.13
N LYS A 179 18.27 14.25 0.31
CA LYS A 179 18.40 12.96 -0.38
C LYS A 179 17.89 11.86 0.53
N TRP A 180 16.85 11.19 0.07
CA TRP A 180 16.20 10.10 0.79
C TRP A 180 16.68 8.77 0.25
N THR A 181 16.70 7.76 1.12
CA THR A 181 16.67 6.37 0.70
C THR A 181 15.25 6.08 0.24
N PRO A 182 15.02 5.70 -1.04
CA PRO A 182 13.69 5.38 -1.54
C PRO A 182 13.07 4.20 -0.78
N ALA A 183 11.75 4.10 -0.89
CA ALA A 183 11.06 2.87 -0.52
C ALA A 183 11.53 1.73 -1.44
N ARG A 184 11.57 0.50 -0.92
CA ARG A 184 12.11 -0.65 -1.65
C ARG A 184 11.49 -1.98 -1.22
N GLU A 185 11.57 -2.95 -2.09
CA GLU A 185 11.22 -4.34 -1.77
C GLU A 185 12.32 -5.07 -0.99
N GLY A 186 11.97 -6.27 -0.50
CA GLY A 186 12.88 -7.22 0.16
C GLY A 186 14.11 -7.59 -0.68
N SER A 187 13.95 -7.62 -2.00
CA SER A 187 15.00 -7.93 -2.98
C SER A 187 15.93 -6.75 -3.34
N GLY A 188 15.69 -5.54 -2.79
CA GLY A 188 16.57 -4.39 -3.00
C GLY A 188 16.20 -3.47 -4.17
N ILE A 189 15.19 -3.83 -4.96
CA ILE A 189 14.40 -2.94 -5.83
C ILE A 189 12.97 -3.41 -5.69
#